data_AF-A0A3A5L0H3-F1
#
_entry.id   AF-A0A3A5L0H3-F1
#
_cell.length_a   1.000
_cell.length_b   1.000
_cell.length_c   1.000
_cell.angle_alpha   90.00
_cell.angle_beta   90.00
_cell.angle_gamma   90.00
#
_symmetry.space_group_name_H-M   'P 1'
#
loop_
_entity.id
_entity.type
_entity.pdbx_description
1 polymer ?
#
loop_
_entity_poly.entity_id
_entity_poly.type
_entity_poly.pdbx_seq_one_letter_code
_entity_poly.pdbx_strand_id
1 'polypeptide(L)'
;MYLVAGGIGKVGFIDYDFVTLSNLHRQILYTEHDIGSTKSSIAYQKLTSINSETNLIEYNSKLNIEIANSIIPQYDLIIDG
;
A
#
# COMPACT_ATOMS: atom_id res chain seq x y z
N MET A 1 4.95 -5.71 -0.99
CA MET A 1 6.14 -6.22 -0.26
C MET A 1 7.23 -6.67 -1.22
N TYR A 2 7.01 -7.72 -2.03
CA TYR A 2 8.03 -8.24 -2.94
C TYR A 2 8.49 -7.27 -4.03
N LEU A 3 7.60 -6.42 -4.56
CA LEU A 3 7.99 -5.37 -5.52
C LEU A 3 9.02 -4.40 -4.91
N VAL A 4 8.83 -4.02 -3.65
CA VAL A 4 9.72 -3.10 -2.91
C VAL A 4 11.05 -3.78 -2.61
N ALA A 5 11.01 -5.03 -2.13
CA ALA A 5 12.22 -5.83 -1.90
C ALA A 5 12.99 -6.13 -3.20
N GLY A 6 12.29 -6.26 -4.33
CA GLY A 6 12.87 -6.46 -5.65
C GLY A 6 13.48 -5.21 -6.29
N GLY A 7 13.41 -4.05 -5.62
CA GLY A 7 14.05 -2.82 -6.09
C GLY A 7 13.25 -2.07 -7.17
N ILE A 8 11.93 -2.24 -7.22
CA ILE A 8 11.09 -1.40 -8.10
C ILE A 8 11.20 0.06 -7.65
N GLY A 9 11.61 0.96 -8.55
CA GLY A 9 11.96 2.33 -8.19
C GLY A 9 10.79 3.18 -7.66
N LYS A 10 9.56 2.93 -8.14
CA LYS A 10 8.35 3.65 -7.70
C LYS A 10 7.21 2.66 -7.49
N VAL A 11 6.59 2.68 -6.32
CA VAL A 11 5.41 1.86 -6.01
C VAL A 11 4.33 2.73 -5.38
N GLY A 12 3.20 2.83 -6.07
CA GLY A 12 1.98 3.46 -5.55
C GLY A 12 1.03 2.41 -5.00
N PHE A 13 0.34 2.72 -3.91
CA PHE A 13 -0.70 1.86 -3.37
C PHE A 13 -1.85 2.69 -2.79
N ILE A 14 -3.07 2.18 -2.98
CA ILE A 14 -4.30 2.84 -2.57
C ILE A 14 -5.13 1.89 -1.69
N ASP A 15 -5.43 2.31 -0.47
CA ASP A 15 -6.28 1.59 0.46
C ASP A 15 -6.88 2.60 1.44
N TYR A 16 -8.16 2.45 1.78
CA TYR A 16 -8.89 3.34 2.70
C TYR A 16 -9.31 2.66 4.00
N ASP A 17 -9.06 1.36 4.12
CA ASP A 17 -9.50 0.58 5.26
C ASP A 17 -8.54 0.72 6.46
N PHE A 18 -9.06 0.31 7.61
CA PHE A 18 -8.29 0.11 8.83
C PHE A 18 -7.82 -1.34 8.95
N VAL A 19 -6.71 -1.54 9.65
CA VAL A 19 -6.26 -2.87 10.05
C VAL A 19 -7.26 -3.45 11.04
N THR A 20 -7.71 -4.68 10.77
CA THR A 20 -8.68 -5.41 11.61
C THR A 20 -8.20 -6.82 11.88
N LEU A 21 -8.54 -7.35 13.07
CA LEU A 21 -8.16 -8.71 13.47
C LEU A 21 -8.61 -9.77 12.44
N SER A 22 -9.81 -9.60 11.88
CA SER A 22 -10.37 -10.53 10.88
C SER A 22 -9.62 -10.53 9.54
N ASN A 23 -8.73 -9.58 9.29
CA ASN A 23 -7.95 -9.47 8.05
C ASN A 23 -6.52 -10.02 8.21
N LEU A 24 -6.02 -10.18 9.45
CA LEU A 24 -4.63 -10.54 9.71
C LEU A 24 -4.23 -11.94 9.18
N HIS A 25 -5.16 -12.91 9.15
CA HIS A 25 -4.87 -14.26 8.67
C HIS A 25 -4.42 -14.33 7.20
N ARG A 26 -4.76 -13.32 6.39
CA ARG A 26 -4.39 -13.24 4.96
C ARG A 26 -3.54 -12.01 4.61
N GLN A 27 -3.49 -11.00 5.48
CA GLN A 27 -2.72 -9.79 5.25
C GLN A 27 -1.46 -9.78 6.14
N ILE A 28 -0.49 -10.61 5.75
CA ILE A 28 0.76 -10.84 6.50
C ILE A 28 1.65 -9.61 6.70
N LEU A 29 1.34 -8.50 6.01
CA LEU A 29 2.03 -7.22 6.21
C LEU A 29 1.69 -6.61 7.58
N TYR A 30 0.51 -6.89 8.14
CA TYR A 30 0.02 -6.28 9.38
C TYR A 30 0.14 -7.23 10.59
N THR A 31 0.17 -6.67 11.79
CA THR A 31 0.19 -7.39 13.06
C THR A 31 -0.95 -6.92 13.97
N GLU A 32 -1.14 -7.61 15.11
CA GLU A 32 -2.15 -7.21 16.10
C GLU A 32 -1.91 -5.81 16.68
N HIS A 33 -0.64 -5.36 16.74
CA HIS A 33 -0.29 -4.02 17.22
C HIS A 33 -0.77 -2.90 16.28
N ASP A 34 -1.05 -3.23 15.02
CA ASP A 34 -1.47 -2.26 14.01
C ASP A 34 -2.98 -2.05 13.98
N ILE A 35 -3.77 -2.86 14.71
CA ILE A 35 -5.23 -2.83 14.67
C ILE A 35 -5.76 -1.43 14.99
N GLY A 36 -6.68 -0.94 14.15
CA GLY A 36 -7.26 0.40 14.26
C GLY A 36 -6.45 1.51 13.57
N SER A 37 -5.23 1.22 13.10
CA SER A 37 -4.47 2.13 12.22
C SER A 37 -4.90 1.97 10.77
N THR A 38 -4.67 2.98 9.93
CA THR A 38 -4.98 2.87 8.50
C THR A 38 -4.01 1.91 7.83
N LYS A 39 -4.55 1.01 6.99
CA LYS A 39 -3.75 0.01 6.26
C LYS A 39 -2.66 0.67 5.42
N SER A 40 -3.01 1.79 4.80
CA SER A 40 -2.14 2.57 3.94
C SER A 40 -0.91 3.11 4.71
N SER A 41 -1.11 3.69 5.89
CA SER A 41 -0.02 4.28 6.68
C SER A 41 0.94 3.22 7.23
N ILE A 42 0.38 2.13 7.76
CA ILE A 42 1.20 1.02 8.24
C ILE A 42 1.94 0.34 7.10
N ALA A 43 1.31 0.20 5.93
CA ALA A 43 1.99 -0.32 4.74
C ALA A 43 3.15 0.58 4.33
N TYR A 44 2.97 1.91 4.31
CA TYR A 44 4.04 2.85 4.00
C TYR A 44 5.25 2.65 4.94
N GLN A 45 5.01 2.65 6.25
CA GLN A 45 6.06 2.49 7.25
C GLN A 45 6.82 1.18 7.08
N LYS A 46 6.09 0.06 6.95
CA LYS A 46 6.70 -1.27 6.84
C LYS A 46 7.42 -1.45 5.51
N LEU A 47 6.84 -1.01 4.39
CA LEU A 47 7.50 -1.09 3.09
C LEU A 47 8.76 -0.21 3.03
N THR A 48 8.74 0.98 3.64
CA THR A 48 9.92 1.84 3.76
C THR A 48 11.04 1.13 4.54
N SER A 49 10.70 0.39 5.60
CA SER A 49 11.69 -0.37 6.38
C SER A 49 12.32 -1.54 5.59
N ILE A 50 11.65 -2.02 4.55
CA ILE A 50 12.16 -3.11 3.69
C ILE A 50 13.17 -2.56 2.68
N ASN A 51 12.85 -1.44 2.04
CA ASN A 51 13.75 -0.78 1.12
C ASN A 51 13.44 0.72 1.05
N SER A 52 14.29 1.53 1.70
CA SER A 52 14.13 2.98 1.74
C SER A 52 14.49 3.69 0.43
N GLU A 53 15.10 3.00 -0.53
CA GLU A 53 15.42 3.56 -1.85
C GLU A 53 14.21 3.53 -2.80
N THR A 54 13.18 2.74 -2.48
CA THR A 54 11.94 2.71 -3.25
C THR A 54 11.12 3.96 -2.98
N ASN A 55 10.75 4.70 -4.03
CA ASN A 55 9.81 5.81 -3.92
C ASN A 55 8.39 5.29 -3.72
N LEU A 56 7.92 5.33 -2.48
CA LEU A 56 6.59 4.89 -2.08
C LEU A 56 5.60 6.06 -2.12
N ILE A 57 4.44 5.85 -2.75
CA ILE A 57 3.36 6.83 -2.76
C ILE A 57 2.09 6.18 -2.20
N GLU A 58 1.67 6.68 -1.04
CA GLU A 58 0.46 6.25 -0.35
C GLU A 58 -0.74 7.09 -0.79
N TYR A 59 -1.86 6.43 -1.09
CA TYR A 59 -3.16 7.08 -1.26
C TYR A 59 -4.16 6.50 -0.27
N ASN A 60 -4.44 7.23 0.82
CA ASN A 60 -5.46 6.83 1.79
C ASN A 60 -6.86 7.29 1.33
N SER A 61 -7.39 6.63 0.31
CA SER A 61 -8.68 6.98 -0.29
C SER A 61 -9.30 5.78 -1.00
N LYS A 62 -10.62 5.78 -1.15
CA LYS A 62 -11.30 4.76 -1.95
C LYS A 62 -11.11 5.09 -3.42
N LEU A 63 -10.61 4.13 -4.19
CA LEU A 63 -10.48 4.29 -5.64
C LEU A 63 -11.85 4.60 -6.26
N ASN A 64 -11.93 5.70 -6.98
CA ASN A 64 -13.08 6.10 -7.78
C ASN A 64 -12.59 6.55 -9.18
N ILE A 65 -13.51 6.85 -10.09
CA ILE A 65 -13.17 7.20 -11.48
C ILE A 65 -12.27 8.44 -11.56
N GLU A 66 -12.53 9.46 -10.74
CA GLU A 66 -11.76 10.71 -10.73
C GLU A 66 -10.31 10.46 -10.27
N ILE A 67 -10.15 9.75 -9.16
CA ILE A 67 -8.86 9.38 -8.59
C ILE A 67 -8.11 8.47 -9.56
N ALA A 68 -8.77 7.45 -10.12
CA ALA A 68 -8.18 6.54 -11.09
C ALA A 68 -7.63 7.29 -12.31
N ASN A 69 -8.41 8.20 -12.89
CA ASN A 69 -7.99 9.00 -14.04
C ASN A 69 -6.78 9.90 -13.72
N SER A 70 -6.64 10.34 -12.47
CA SER A 70 -5.49 11.15 -12.05
C SER A 70 -4.23 10.34 -11.75
N ILE A 71 -4.37 9.12 -11.20
CA ILE A 71 -3.26 8.32 -10.67
C ILE A 71 -2.74 7.35 -11.72
N ILE A 72 -3.62 6.60 -12.40
CA ILE A 72 -3.23 5.50 -13.31
C ILE A 72 -2.23 5.95 -14.39
N PRO A 73 -2.38 7.13 -15.04
CA PRO A 73 -1.41 7.58 -16.05
C PRO A 73 0.02 7.78 -15.54
N GLN A 74 0.26 7.79 -14.22
CA GLN A 74 1.57 7.99 -13.61
C GLN A 74 2.33 6.68 -13.33
N TYR A 75 1.79 5.53 -13.76
CA TYR A 75 2.34 4.19 -13.52
C TYR A 75 2.35 3.36 -14.80
N ASP A 76 3.39 2.56 -14.98
CA ASP A 76 3.55 1.70 -16.16
C ASP A 76 2.76 0.39 -16.04
N LEU A 77 2.46 -0.04 -14.80
CA LEU A 77 1.78 -1.29 -14.50
C LEU A 77 0.76 -1.07 -13.37
N ILE A 78 -0.44 -1.61 -13.56
CA ILE A 78 -1.50 -1.64 -12.55
C ILE A 78 -1.71 -3.09 -12.11
N ILE A 79 -1.81 -3.29 -10.79
CA ILE A 79 -2.09 -4.57 -10.16
C ILE A 79 -3.39 -4.41 -9.37
N ASP A 80 -4.32 -5.34 -9.58
CA ASP A 80 -5.61 -5.43 -8.89
C ASP A 80 -5.76 -6.84 -8.30
N GLY A 81 -6.26 -6.96 -7.07
CA GLY A 81 -6.31 -8.24 -6.34
C GLY A 81 -6.98 -8.19 -4.98
#